data_AF-K9VHV3-F1
#
_entry.id   AF-K9VHV3-F1
#
_cell.length_a   1.000
_cell.length_b   1.000
_cell.length_c   1.000
_cell.angle_alpha   90.00
_cell.angle_beta   90.00
_cell.angle_gamma   90.00
#
_symmetry.space_group_name_H-M   'P 1'
#
loop_
_entity.id
_entity.type
_entity.pdbx_description
1 polymer ?
#
loop_
_entity_poly.entity_id
_entity_poly.type
_entity_poly.pdbx_seq_one_letter_code
_entity_poly.pdbx_strand_id
1 'polypeptide(L)'
;MRANKLAGIKRLNECKSRWLEYLPITTPVILKAAELWAASRQAGMPTADPKELDADVILAAQALLLRGGGEAVVIATTNVGHLSRVVDARHWLDID
;
A
#
# COMPACT_ATOMS: atom_id res chain seq x y z
N MET A 1 -2.82 -18.44 21.50
CA MET A 1 -3.98 -19.20 21.00
C MET A 1 -4.72 -18.31 19.98
N ARG A 2 -4.67 -18.62 18.68
CA ARG A 2 -5.44 -17.85 17.67
C ARG A 2 -6.90 -18.24 17.85
N ALA A 3 -7.65 -17.46 18.63
CA ALA A 3 -9.08 -17.63 18.78
C ALA A 3 -9.72 -17.68 17.38
N ASN A 4 -10.71 -18.54 17.19
CA ASN A 4 -11.52 -18.65 15.99
C ASN A 4 -12.27 -17.32 15.74
N LYS A 5 -11.56 -16.27 15.31
CA LYS A 5 -12.02 -14.87 15.27
C LYS A 5 -12.92 -14.62 14.06
N LEU A 6 -13.95 -15.45 13.90
CA LEU A 6 -14.96 -15.35 12.85
C LEU A 6 -15.66 -13.97 12.86
N ALA A 7 -15.82 -13.37 14.05
CA ALA A 7 -16.36 -12.02 14.19
C ALA A 7 -15.48 -10.95 13.50
N GLY A 8 -14.15 -11.11 13.48
CA GLY A 8 -13.25 -10.20 12.76
C GLY A 8 -13.41 -10.33 11.25
N ILE A 9 -13.47 -11.56 10.75
CA ILE A 9 -13.70 -11.85 9.32
C ILE A 9 -15.05 -11.30 8.87
N LYS A 10 -16.11 -11.48 9.68
CA LYS A 10 -17.45 -10.95 9.40
C LYS A 10 -17.43 -9.43 9.25
N ARG A 11 -16.84 -8.70 10.21
CA ARG A 11 -16.71 -7.24 10.14
C ARG A 11 -15.93 -6.77 8.92
N LEU A 12 -14.83 -7.46 8.60
CA LEU A 12 -14.06 -7.17 7.39
C LEU A 12 -14.92 -7.35 6.13
N ASN A 13 -15.69 -8.44 6.04
CA ASN A 13 -16.56 -8.68 4.89
C ASN A 13 -17.72 -7.66 4.77
N GLU A 14 -18.28 -7.21 5.88
CA GLU A 14 -19.27 -6.12 5.90
C GLU A 14 -18.66 -4.79 5.46
N CYS A 15 -17.41 -4.52 5.83
CA CYS A 15 -16.68 -3.32 5.39
C CYS A 15 -16.44 -3.36 3.87
N LYS A 16 -15.95 -4.49 3.36
CA LYS A 16 -15.74 -4.74 1.92
C LYS A 16 -17.00 -4.49 1.10
N SER A 17 -18.14 -4.99 1.55
CA SER A 17 -19.38 -4.90 0.74
C SER A 17 -20.02 -3.52 0.75
N ARG A 18 -19.65 -2.65 1.70
CA ARG A 18 -20.34 -1.36 1.91
C ARG A 18 -19.50 -0.14 1.59
N TRP A 19 -18.18 -0.19 1.82
CA TRP A 19 -17.36 1.03 1.87
C TRP A 19 -16.06 0.95 1.09
N LEU A 20 -15.62 -0.23 0.65
CA LEU A 20 -14.28 -0.41 0.07
C LEU A 20 -14.33 -1.18 -1.25
N GLU A 21 -13.68 -0.64 -2.26
CA GLU A 21 -13.36 -1.37 -3.49
C GLU A 21 -11.99 -2.04 -3.37
N TYR A 22 -11.89 -3.27 -3.90
CA TYR A 22 -10.64 -4.03 -3.94
C TYR A 22 -10.07 -3.99 -5.34
N LEU A 23 -8.94 -3.29 -5.48
CA LEU A 23 -8.19 -3.27 -6.72
C LEU A 23 -7.26 -4.49 -6.80
N PRO A 24 -7.20 -5.18 -7.95
CA PRO A 24 -6.32 -6.31 -8.12
C PRO A 24 -4.86 -5.85 -8.19
N ILE A 25 -3.96 -6.64 -7.60
CA ILE A 25 -2.54 -6.49 -7.85
C ILE A 25 -2.25 -7.07 -9.24
N THR A 26 -2.03 -6.21 -10.20
CA THR A 26 -1.79 -6.59 -11.60
C THR A 26 -0.30 -6.77 -11.87
N THR A 27 0.05 -7.42 -13.00
CA THR A 27 1.45 -7.56 -13.42
C THR A 27 2.17 -6.20 -13.52
N PRO A 28 1.57 -5.13 -14.11
CA PRO A 28 2.16 -3.79 -14.07
C PRO A 28 2.49 -3.28 -12.66
N VAL A 29 1.62 -3.52 -11.68
CA VAL A 29 1.85 -3.13 -10.28
C VAL A 29 3.08 -3.84 -9.72
N ILE A 30 3.19 -5.16 -9.94
CA ILE A 30 4.34 -5.94 -9.46
C ILE A 30 5.64 -5.51 -10.11
N LEU A 31 5.65 -5.26 -11.43
CA LEU A 31 6.84 -4.78 -12.13
C LEU A 31 7.26 -3.41 -11.61
N LYS A 32 6.31 -2.50 -11.41
CA LYS A 32 6.61 -1.18 -10.86
C LYS A 32 7.12 -1.26 -9.41
N ALA A 33 6.58 -2.17 -8.61
CA ALA A 33 7.07 -2.44 -7.26
C ALA A 33 8.53 -2.92 -7.29
N ALA A 34 8.89 -3.82 -8.20
CA ALA A 34 10.27 -4.30 -8.34
C ALA A 34 11.25 -3.16 -8.69
N GLU A 35 10.86 -2.23 -9.59
CA GLU A 35 11.65 -1.04 -9.92
C GLU A 35 11.88 -0.15 -8.70
N LEU A 36 10.80 0.18 -7.97
CA LEU A 36 10.87 1.00 -6.75
C LEU A 36 11.76 0.35 -5.69
N TRP A 37 11.64 -0.98 -5.54
CA TRP A 37 12.43 -1.73 -4.57
C TRP A 37 13.93 -1.69 -4.88
N ALA A 38 14.29 -1.89 -6.16
CA ALA A 38 15.67 -1.76 -6.61
C ALA A 38 16.22 -0.35 -6.41
N ALA A 39 15.44 0.67 -6.78
CA ALA A 39 15.83 2.08 -6.64
C ALA A 39 16.06 2.48 -5.17
N SER A 40 15.15 2.07 -4.26
CA SER A 40 15.27 2.38 -2.82
C SER A 40 16.57 1.84 -2.22
N ARG A 41 16.98 0.63 -2.61
CA ARG A 41 18.22 0.01 -2.14
C ARG A 41 19.46 0.66 -2.74
N GLN A 42 19.44 0.98 -4.03
CA GLN A 42 20.54 1.71 -4.66
C GLN A 42 20.77 3.07 -4.00
N ALA A 43 19.71 3.72 -3.54
CA ALA A 43 19.77 4.98 -2.80
C ALA A 43 20.20 4.84 -1.32
N GLY A 44 20.52 3.63 -0.85
CA GLY A 44 20.87 3.38 0.55
C GLY A 44 19.71 3.53 1.54
N MET A 45 18.48 3.50 1.04
CA MET A 45 17.25 3.75 1.81
C MET A 45 16.29 2.56 1.69
N PRO A 46 16.68 1.36 2.14
CA PRO A 46 15.80 0.19 2.09
C PRO A 46 14.52 0.44 2.91
N THR A 47 13.39 0.10 2.34
CA THR A 47 12.06 0.24 2.96
C THR A 47 11.63 -0.99 3.77
N ALA A 48 12.32 -2.12 3.60
CA ALA A 48 12.18 -3.35 4.38
C ALA A 48 13.51 -4.14 4.42
N ASP A 49 13.59 -5.14 5.31
CA ASP A 49 14.74 -6.04 5.36
C ASP A 49 14.95 -6.77 4.02
N PRO A 50 16.18 -7.10 3.60
CA PRO A 50 16.44 -7.87 2.38
C PRO A 50 15.68 -9.21 2.27
N LYS A 51 15.27 -9.81 3.39
CA LYS A 51 14.54 -11.08 3.43
C LYS A 51 13.02 -10.90 3.50
N GLU A 52 12.54 -9.67 3.57
CA GLU A 52 11.12 -9.35 3.71
C GLU A 52 10.47 -9.00 2.36
N LEU A 53 9.21 -9.39 2.20
CA LEU A 53 8.37 -8.93 1.10
C LEU A 53 7.86 -7.53 1.46
N ASP A 54 8.29 -6.53 0.69
CA ASP A 54 7.97 -5.13 0.95
C ASP A 54 6.58 -4.77 0.40
N ALA A 55 5.56 -4.98 1.24
CA ALA A 55 4.18 -4.63 0.90
C ALA A 55 3.97 -3.12 0.72
N ASP A 56 4.76 -2.28 1.39
CA ASP A 56 4.69 -0.83 1.26
C ASP A 56 5.10 -0.41 -0.16
N VAL A 57 6.11 -1.06 -0.74
CA VAL A 57 6.53 -0.82 -2.12
C VAL A 57 5.46 -1.24 -3.14
N ILE A 58 4.75 -2.34 -2.90
CA ILE A 58 3.62 -2.75 -3.75
C ILE A 58 2.48 -1.72 -3.69
N LEU A 59 2.16 -1.23 -2.50
CA LEU A 59 1.12 -0.23 -2.31
C LEU A 59 1.49 1.11 -2.97
N ALA A 60 2.75 1.54 -2.82
CA ALA A 60 3.28 2.73 -3.48
C ALA A 60 3.25 2.59 -5.02
N ALA A 61 3.63 1.43 -5.56
CA ALA A 61 3.56 1.15 -6.99
C ALA A 61 2.14 1.26 -7.53
N GLN A 62 1.16 0.68 -6.82
CA GLN A 62 -0.24 0.76 -7.22
C GLN A 62 -0.74 2.21 -7.21
N ALA A 63 -0.43 2.98 -6.16
CA ALA A 63 -0.82 4.38 -6.06
C ALA A 63 -0.24 5.26 -7.19
N LEU A 64 1.02 5.03 -7.58
CA LEU A 64 1.66 5.74 -8.70
C LEU A 64 0.98 5.43 -10.04
N LEU A 65 0.63 4.17 -10.29
CA LEU A 65 -0.02 3.77 -11.54
C LEU A 65 -1.44 4.32 -11.64
N LEU A 66 -2.19 4.35 -10.53
CA LEU A 66 -3.52 4.97 -10.48
C LEU A 66 -3.46 6.48 -10.72
N ARG A 67 -2.48 7.17 -10.12
CA ARG A 67 -2.25 8.61 -10.35
C ARG A 67 -1.96 8.93 -11.82
N GLY A 68 -1.31 8.02 -12.54
CA GLY A 68 -1.06 8.16 -13.99
C GLY A 68 -2.33 8.34 -14.83
N GLY A 69 -3.50 7.97 -14.30
CA GLY A 69 -4.82 8.22 -14.90
C GLY A 69 -5.39 9.62 -14.69
N GLY A 70 -4.69 10.51 -13.97
CA GLY A 70 -5.14 11.89 -13.69
C GLY A 70 -5.84 12.07 -12.34
N GLU A 71 -5.98 11.00 -11.55
CA GLU A 71 -6.61 11.05 -10.23
C GLU A 71 -5.62 11.44 -9.13
N ALA A 72 -6.11 12.21 -8.14
CA ALA A 72 -5.37 12.45 -6.91
C ALA A 72 -5.46 11.19 -6.02
N VAL A 73 -4.32 10.50 -5.88
CA VAL A 73 -4.22 9.27 -5.07
C VAL A 73 -3.38 9.54 -3.83
N VAL A 74 -3.98 9.27 -2.66
CA VAL A 74 -3.36 9.38 -1.33
C VAL A 74 -3.44 8.02 -0.63
N ILE A 75 -2.34 7.58 -0.02
CA ILE A 75 -2.33 6.40 0.86
C ILE A 75 -2.64 6.84 2.28
N ALA A 76 -3.80 6.41 2.81
CA ALA A 76 -4.12 6.53 4.22
C ALA A 76 -3.34 5.49 5.04
N THR A 77 -2.41 5.91 5.89
CA THR A 77 -1.53 5.02 6.65
C THR A 77 -1.07 5.64 7.98
N THR A 78 -0.73 4.80 8.96
CA THR A 78 0.01 5.23 10.15
C THR A 78 1.53 5.18 9.93
N ASN A 79 2.00 4.46 8.91
CA ASN A 79 3.43 4.38 8.54
C ASN A 79 3.80 5.47 7.52
N VAL A 80 3.51 6.73 7.84
CA VAL A 80 3.69 7.85 6.91
C VAL A 80 5.15 8.00 6.49
N GLY A 81 6.10 7.88 7.43
CA GLY A 81 7.52 8.14 7.17
C GLY A 81 8.19 7.20 6.16
N HIS A 82 7.65 6.00 5.93
CA HIS A 82 8.15 5.08 4.89
C HIS A 82 7.55 5.44 3.52
N LEU A 83 6.23 5.58 3.45
CA LEU A 83 5.49 5.71 2.20
C LEU A 83 5.54 7.13 1.60
N SER A 84 5.63 8.17 2.43
CA SER A 84 5.66 9.58 2.00
C SER A 84 6.90 9.95 1.19
N ARG A 85 7.90 9.07 1.15
CA ARG A 85 9.13 9.23 0.33
C ARG A 85 8.88 9.01 -1.16
N VAL A 86 7.83 8.27 -1.50
CA VAL A 86 7.57 7.80 -2.87
C VAL A 86 6.22 8.30 -3.39
N VAL A 87 5.22 8.38 -2.51
CA VAL A 87 3.84 8.74 -2.86
C VAL A 87 3.24 9.68 -1.83
N ASP A 88 2.10 10.28 -2.15
CA ASP A 88 1.35 11.05 -1.14
C ASP A 88 0.76 10.06 -0.13
N ALA A 89 1.23 10.13 1.11
CA ALA A 89 0.83 9.25 2.19
C ALA A 89 0.61 10.09 3.44
N ARG A 90 -0.55 9.92 4.08
CA ARG A 90 -0.99 10.74 5.21
C ARG A 90 -1.71 9.90 6.23
N HIS A 91 -1.81 10.41 7.46
CA HIS A 91 -2.75 9.85 8.41
C HIS A 91 -4.17 10.10 7.91
N TRP A 92 -5.09 9.15 8.13
CA TRP A 92 -6.43 9.20 7.55
C TRP A 92 -7.28 10.38 8.03
N LEU A 93 -6.98 10.92 9.22
CA LEU A 93 -7.62 12.12 9.77
C LEU A 93 -7.20 13.41 9.05
N ASP A 94 -6.13 13.37 8.27
CA ASP A 94 -5.55 14.53 7.56
C ASP A 94 -5.92 14.53 6.07
N ILE A 95 -6.92 13.73 5.69
CA ILE A 95 -7.44 13.60 4.32
C ILE A 95 -8.84 14.20 4.27
N ASP A 96 -9.02 15.20 3.41
CA ASP A 96 -10.29 15.91 3.17
C ASP A 96 -11.29 15.11 2.32
#